data_AF-A0A9X3YPY1-F1
#
_entry.id   AF-A0A9X3YPY1-F1
#
_cell.length_a   1.000
_cell.length_b   1.000
_cell.length_c   1.000
_cell.angle_alpha   90.00
_cell.angle_beta   90.00
_cell.angle_gamma   90.00
#
_symmetry.space_group_name_H-M   'P 1'
#
loop_
_entity.id
_entity.type
_entity.pdbx_description
1 polymer ?
#
loop_
_entity_poly.entity_id
_entity_poly.type
_entity_poly.pdbx_seq_one_letter_code
_entity_poly.pdbx_strand_id
1 'polypeptide(L)'
;MQRLDLRRAARAIAFAVFAAVVVAACGGRARPDTVAAPDVPAAYDMTVIADKDGQFEVQGATLSEEDFKGALRYRRDRNDPVKTILLKRGEKQKVTDAHIAGLARIGLELRVRTFLQEKEGKEIQEIRTTAVQ
;
A
#
# COMPACT_ATOMS: atom_id res chain seq x y z
N MET A 1 19.58 4.54 51.02
CA MET A 1 18.47 3.94 50.24
C MET A 1 17.98 4.81 49.06
N GLN A 2 18.22 6.13 49.00
CA GLN A 2 17.70 7.01 47.92
C GLN A 2 18.25 6.82 46.48
N ARG A 3 19.43 6.20 46.29
CA ARG A 3 20.06 6.08 44.94
C ARG A 3 19.47 4.96 44.07
N LEU A 4 18.78 3.97 44.66
CA LEU A 4 18.15 2.89 43.90
C LEU A 4 16.83 3.34 43.28
N ASP A 5 16.04 4.14 43.99
CA ASP A 5 14.75 4.65 43.50
C ASP A 5 14.92 5.62 42.34
N LEU A 6 15.97 6.44 42.35
CA LEU A 6 16.29 7.35 41.25
C LEU A 6 16.68 6.60 39.97
N ARG A 7 17.41 5.47 40.08
CA ARG A 7 17.79 4.63 38.94
C ARG A 7 16.60 3.85 38.38
N ARG A 8 15.65 3.44 39.22
CA ARG A 8 14.40 2.78 38.81
C ARG A 8 13.45 3.77 38.13
N ALA A 9 13.31 4.97 38.69
CA ALA A 9 12.53 6.05 38.08
C ALA A 9 13.10 6.48 36.73
N ALA A 10 14.42 6.66 36.63
CA ALA A 10 15.08 7.01 35.36
C ALA A 10 14.88 5.94 34.27
N ARG A 11 14.93 4.65 34.63
CA ARG A 11 14.65 3.54 33.70
C ARG A 11 13.18 3.51 33.27
N ALA A 12 12.24 3.71 34.20
CA ALA A 12 10.81 3.76 33.89
C ALA A 12 10.48 4.93 32.93
N ILE A 13 11.10 6.09 33.14
CA ILE A 13 10.95 7.24 32.24
C ILE A 13 11.56 6.93 30.86
N ALA A 14 12.74 6.31 30.80
CA ALA A 14 13.36 5.93 29.53
C ALA A 14 12.50 4.92 28.75
N PHE A 15 11.91 3.93 29.41
CA PHE A 15 10.98 2.99 28.78
C PHE A 15 9.69 3.67 28.32
N ALA A 16 9.13 4.59 29.11
CA ALA A 16 7.93 5.34 28.73
C ALA A 16 8.18 6.25 27.51
N VAL A 17 9.34 6.91 27.46
CA VAL A 17 9.74 7.74 26.30
C VAL A 17 9.97 6.86 25.07
N PHE A 18 10.63 5.72 25.21
CA PHE A 18 10.84 4.78 24.09
C PHE A 18 9.51 4.24 23.56
N ALA A 19 8.58 3.86 24.45
CA ALA A 19 7.25 3.40 24.07
C ALA A 19 6.45 4.50 23.33
N ALA A 20 6.53 5.75 23.79
CA ALA A 20 5.86 6.88 23.13
C ALA A 20 6.42 7.16 21.72
N VAL A 21 7.73 7.02 21.52
CA VAL A 21 8.37 7.18 20.19
C VAL A 21 7.94 6.07 19.23
N VAL A 22 7.84 4.82 19.69
CA VAL A 22 7.38 3.70 18.86
C VAL A 22 5.91 3.88 18.44
N VAL A 23 5.04 4.41 19.30
CA VAL A 23 3.63 4.66 18.96
C VAL A 23 3.49 5.85 17.98
N ALA A 24 4.31 6.89 18.11
CA ALA A 24 4.31 8.01 17.17
C ALA A 24 4.74 7.61 15.75
N ALA A 25 5.64 6.61 15.61
CA ALA A 25 6.10 6.12 14.32
C ALA A 25 5.04 5.28 13.57
N CYS A 26 4.08 4.67 14.27
CA CYS A 26 2.99 3.91 13.65
C CYS A 26 1.78 4.77 13.24
N GLY A 27 1.79 6.08 13.54
CA GLY A 27 0.70 7.01 13.22
C GLY A 27 0.90 7.80 11.92
N GLY A 28 2.03 7.60 11.22
CA GLY A 28 2.32 8.27 9.96
C GLY A 28 1.32 7.87 8.88
N ARG A 29 0.63 8.86 8.30
CA ARG A 29 -0.33 8.69 7.21
C ARG A 29 0.38 8.08 6.00
N ALA A 30 0.39 6.75 5.92
CA ALA A 30 1.06 5.98 4.87
C ALA A 30 0.23 5.93 3.58
N ARG A 31 -0.28 7.08 3.12
CA ARG A 31 -0.80 7.15 1.76
C ARG A 31 0.43 7.40 0.88
N PRO A 32 0.89 6.43 0.08
CA PRO A 32 1.99 6.66 -0.85
C PRO A 32 1.60 7.79 -1.80
N ASP A 33 2.60 8.55 -2.25
CA ASP A 33 2.39 9.74 -3.08
C ASP A 33 1.64 9.37 -4.35
N THR A 34 0.36 9.77 -4.42
CA THR A 34 -0.42 9.72 -5.65
C THR A 34 -0.20 11.03 -6.39
N VAL A 35 0.50 10.96 -7.51
CA VAL A 35 0.73 12.12 -8.37
C VAL A 35 -0.09 12.00 -9.64
N ALA A 36 -0.54 13.14 -10.17
CA ALA A 36 -1.13 13.20 -11.50
C ALA A 36 -0.17 12.52 -12.49
N ALA A 37 -0.64 11.47 -13.16
CA ALA A 37 0.19 10.66 -14.02
C ALA A 37 0.47 11.43 -15.32
N PRO A 38 1.72 11.87 -15.60
CA PRO A 38 2.03 12.63 -16.81
C PRO A 38 1.94 11.77 -18.09
N ASP A 39 2.01 10.44 -17.92
CA ASP A 39 1.93 9.44 -18.98
C ASP A 39 1.02 8.30 -18.51
N VAL A 40 -0.28 8.48 -18.73
CA VAL A 40 -1.33 7.48 -18.47
C VAL A 40 -1.42 6.55 -19.67
N PRO A 41 -1.20 5.23 -19.52
CA PRO A 41 -1.34 4.28 -20.60
C PRO A 41 -2.77 4.24 -21.16
N ALA A 42 -2.91 4.07 -22.48
CA ALA A 42 -4.22 3.91 -23.12
C ALA A 42 -4.93 2.59 -22.74
N ALA A 43 -4.15 1.58 -22.32
CA ALA A 43 -4.64 0.30 -21.83
C ALA A 43 -3.76 -0.20 -20.69
N TYR A 44 -4.35 -1.01 -19.81
CA TYR A 44 -3.69 -1.63 -18.67
C TYR A 44 -3.68 -3.14 -18.84
N ASP A 45 -2.57 -3.79 -18.49
CA ASP A 45 -2.44 -5.24 -18.56
C ASP A 45 -3.40 -5.94 -17.58
N MET A 46 -3.72 -5.27 -16.47
CA MET A 46 -4.67 -5.74 -15.48
C MET A 46 -5.44 -4.58 -14.85
N THR A 47 -6.75 -4.75 -14.70
CA THR A 47 -7.59 -3.88 -13.87
C THR A 47 -8.07 -4.67 -12.67
N VAL A 48 -7.96 -4.09 -11.49
CA VAL A 48 -8.39 -4.68 -10.22
C VAL A 48 -9.34 -3.73 -9.51
N ILE A 49 -10.23 -4.30 -8.70
CA ILE A 49 -11.25 -3.55 -7.99
C ILE A 49 -10.92 -3.59 -6.49
N ALA A 50 -11.05 -2.44 -5.81
CA ALA A 50 -10.92 -2.37 -4.36
C ALA A 50 -12.05 -3.16 -3.67
N ASP A 51 -11.69 -4.03 -2.73
CA ASP A 51 -12.62 -4.85 -1.95
C ASP A 51 -12.43 -4.62 -0.43
N LYS A 52 -13.20 -5.29 0.42
CA LYS A 52 -13.12 -5.14 1.87
C LYS A 52 -11.70 -5.41 2.39
N ASP A 53 -11.39 -4.82 3.54
CA ASP A 53 -10.15 -5.11 4.29
C ASP A 53 -8.84 -4.86 3.52
N GLY A 54 -8.85 -4.01 2.50
CA GLY A 54 -7.66 -3.71 1.69
C GLY A 54 -7.35 -4.79 0.64
N GLN A 55 -8.30 -5.69 0.38
CA GLN A 55 -8.18 -6.78 -0.58
C GLN A 55 -8.49 -6.30 -2.00
N PHE A 56 -8.12 -7.11 -2.98
CA PHE A 56 -8.29 -6.80 -4.39
C PHE A 56 -9.20 -7.84 -5.04
N GLU A 57 -10.27 -7.40 -5.66
CA GLU A 57 -11.08 -8.26 -6.51
C GLU A 57 -10.44 -8.32 -7.91
N VAL A 58 -10.11 -9.55 -8.31
CA VAL A 58 -9.45 -9.87 -9.58
C VAL A 58 -10.29 -10.93 -10.28
N GLN A 59 -10.90 -10.58 -11.43
CA GLN A 59 -11.76 -11.48 -12.21
C GLN A 59 -12.90 -12.11 -11.37
N GLY A 60 -13.49 -11.33 -10.45
CA GLY A 60 -14.57 -11.79 -9.57
C GLY A 60 -14.12 -12.59 -8.34
N ALA A 61 -12.81 -12.77 -8.14
CA ALA A 61 -12.25 -13.40 -6.94
C ALA A 61 -11.59 -12.35 -6.05
N THR A 62 -11.97 -12.33 -4.77
CA THR A 62 -11.30 -11.50 -3.76
C THR A 62 -9.97 -12.14 -3.35
N LEU A 63 -8.88 -11.40 -3.53
CA LEU A 63 -7.52 -11.81 -3.20
C LEU A 63 -6.93 -10.90 -2.12
N SER A 64 -6.22 -11.52 -1.17
CA SER A 64 -5.35 -10.77 -0.26
C SER A 64 -4.20 -10.13 -1.03
N GLU A 65 -3.50 -9.17 -0.41
CA GLU A 65 -2.27 -8.59 -0.99
C GLU A 65 -1.24 -9.68 -1.34
N GLU A 66 -1.08 -10.68 -0.48
CA GLU A 66 -0.13 -11.78 -0.68
C GLU A 66 -0.55 -12.71 -1.82
N ASP A 67 -1.82 -13.10 -1.88
CA ASP A 67 -2.34 -13.96 -2.94
C ASP A 67 -2.31 -13.24 -4.28
N PHE A 68 -2.66 -11.95 -4.30
CA PHE A 68 -2.60 -11.13 -5.51
C PHE A 68 -1.17 -11.02 -6.02
N LYS A 69 -0.21 -10.77 -5.12
CA LYS A 69 1.22 -10.78 -5.45
C LYS A 69 1.69 -12.14 -5.97
N GLY A 70 1.23 -13.23 -5.36
CA GLY A 70 1.48 -14.60 -5.83
C GLY A 70 0.97 -14.84 -7.25
N ALA A 71 -0.26 -14.40 -7.54
CA ALA A 71 -0.86 -14.51 -8.87
C ALA A 71 -0.05 -13.74 -9.94
N LEU A 72 0.43 -12.54 -9.62
CA LEU A 72 1.28 -11.75 -10.53
C LEU A 72 2.63 -12.43 -10.79
N ARG A 73 3.27 -12.99 -9.76
CA ARG A 73 4.52 -13.77 -9.90
C ARG A 73 4.32 -14.99 -10.77
N TYR A 74 3.24 -15.73 -10.55
CA TYR A 74 2.90 -16.89 -11.37
C TYR A 74 2.74 -16.53 -12.86
N ARG A 75 2.09 -15.41 -13.18
CA ARG A 75 1.97 -14.94 -14.58
C ARG A 75 3.32 -14.57 -15.19
N ARG A 76 4.17 -13.85 -14.44
CA ARG A 76 5.54 -13.54 -14.86
C ARG A 76 6.32 -14.81 -15.18
N ASP A 77 6.25 -15.82 -14.31
CA ASP A 77 6.99 -17.07 -14.48
C ASP A 77 6.47 -17.90 -15.68
N ARG A 78 5.25 -17.64 -16.14
CA ARG A 78 4.67 -18.18 -17.39
C ARG A 78 4.93 -17.35 -18.64
N ASN A 79 5.88 -16.41 -18.60
CA ASN A 79 6.20 -15.46 -19.68
C ASN A 79 5.05 -14.50 -20.04
N ASP A 80 4.15 -14.20 -19.11
CA ASP A 80 3.07 -13.21 -19.26
C ASP A 80 3.13 -12.14 -18.14
N PRO A 81 4.19 -11.31 -18.10
CA PRO A 81 4.37 -10.34 -17.01
C PRO A 81 3.40 -9.17 -17.14
N VAL A 82 2.65 -8.92 -16.07
CA VAL A 82 1.82 -7.71 -15.90
C VAL A 82 2.76 -6.52 -15.64
N LYS A 83 2.73 -5.49 -16.49
CA LYS A 83 3.58 -4.29 -16.36
C LYS A 83 2.82 -3.09 -15.83
N THR A 84 1.50 -3.06 -16.04
CA THR A 84 0.62 -1.97 -15.67
C THR A 84 -0.64 -2.49 -14.98
N ILE A 85 -0.94 -1.95 -13.79
CA ILE A 85 -2.14 -2.30 -13.02
C ILE A 85 -2.96 -1.04 -12.77
N LEU A 86 -4.25 -1.10 -13.08
CA LEU A 86 -5.22 -0.06 -12.71
C LEU A 86 -6.08 -0.51 -11.54
N LEU A 87 -6.05 0.23 -10.45
CA LEU A 87 -6.96 0.09 -9.32
C LEU A 87 -8.17 1.00 -9.51
N LYS A 88 -9.35 0.39 -9.53
CA LYS A 88 -10.63 1.08 -9.53
C LYS A 88 -11.32 0.93 -8.18
N ARG A 89 -12.22 1.87 -7.86
CA ARG A 89 -13.20 1.64 -6.80
C ARG A 89 -14.13 0.48 -7.17
N GLY A 90 -14.58 -0.26 -6.17
CA GLY A 90 -15.69 -1.19 -6.33
C GLY A 90 -17.04 -0.49 -6.25
N GLU A 91 -18.08 -1.24 -6.63
CA GLU A 91 -19.47 -0.82 -6.44
C GLU A 91 -19.79 -0.62 -4.96
N LYS A 92 -19.36 -1.59 -4.15
CA LYS A 92 -19.65 -1.65 -2.70
C LYS A 92 -18.56 -1.01 -1.85
N GLN A 93 -17.33 -0.92 -2.37
CA GLN A 93 -16.17 -0.51 -1.59
C GLN A 93 -15.38 0.60 -2.30
N LYS A 94 -15.09 1.67 -1.56
CA LYS A 94 -14.20 2.74 -2.03
C LYS A 94 -12.74 2.32 -1.89
N VAL A 95 -11.87 2.90 -2.70
CA VAL A 95 -10.42 2.77 -2.50
C VAL A 95 -10.06 3.38 -1.14
N THR A 96 -9.29 2.64 -0.34
CA THR A 96 -8.79 3.05 0.97
C THR A 96 -7.27 3.13 0.95
N ASP A 97 -6.68 3.76 1.97
CA ASP A 97 -5.22 3.86 2.08
C ASP A 97 -4.55 2.48 2.16
N ALA A 98 -5.22 1.47 2.73
CA ALA A 98 -4.74 0.09 2.75
C ALA A 98 -4.56 -0.49 1.34
N HIS A 99 -5.51 -0.24 0.43
CA HIS A 99 -5.39 -0.67 -0.96
C HIS A 99 -4.23 0.02 -1.67
N ILE A 100 -4.09 1.33 -1.47
CA ILE A 100 -3.07 2.12 -2.14
C ILE A 100 -1.69 1.69 -1.61
N ALA A 101 -1.53 1.52 -0.30
CA ALA A 101 -0.30 1.04 0.31
C ALA A 101 0.05 -0.39 -0.13
N GLY A 102 -0.91 -1.31 -0.14
CA GLY A 102 -0.69 -2.68 -0.62
C GLY A 102 -0.29 -2.72 -2.08
N LEU A 103 -0.98 -1.96 -2.94
CA LEU A 103 -0.65 -1.89 -4.35
C LEU A 103 0.68 -1.18 -4.63
N ALA A 104 1.05 -0.18 -3.82
CA ALA A 104 2.36 0.48 -3.87
C ALA A 104 3.50 -0.48 -3.54
N ARG A 105 3.33 -1.36 -2.53
CA ARG A 105 4.29 -2.42 -2.20
C ARG A 105 4.43 -3.42 -3.33
N ILE A 106 3.31 -3.87 -3.90
CA ILE A 106 3.30 -4.77 -5.06
C ILE A 106 4.03 -4.13 -6.25
N GLY A 107 3.73 -2.87 -6.57
CA GLY A 107 4.37 -2.12 -7.64
C GLY A 107 5.88 -2.03 -7.45
N LEU A 108 6.32 -1.74 -6.22
CA LEU A 108 7.75 -1.68 -5.88
C LEU A 108 8.44 -3.06 -5.99
N GLU A 109 7.86 -4.09 -5.38
CA GLU A 109 8.45 -5.43 -5.34
C GLU A 109 8.54 -6.08 -6.72
N LEU A 110 7.49 -5.93 -7.52
CA LEU A 110 7.37 -6.58 -8.83
C LEU A 110 7.79 -5.68 -10.00
N ARG A 111 8.20 -4.43 -9.72
CA ARG A 111 8.51 -3.39 -10.72
C ARG A 111 7.38 -3.17 -11.73
N VAL A 112 6.16 -3.09 -11.20
CA VAL A 112 4.92 -2.87 -11.96
C VAL A 112 4.46 -1.44 -11.73
N ARG A 113 4.06 -0.75 -12.81
CA ARG A 113 3.47 0.59 -12.70
C ARG A 113 2.02 0.45 -12.23
N THR A 114 1.67 1.15 -11.17
CA THR A 114 0.35 1.06 -10.54
C THR A 114 -0.36 2.40 -10.64
N PHE A 115 -1.62 2.34 -11.03
CA PHE A 115 -2.45 3.51 -11.29
C PHE A 115 -3.74 3.43 -10.49
N LEU A 116 -4.29 4.58 -10.15
CA LEU A 116 -5.50 4.73 -9.37
C LEU A 116 -6.53 5.54 -10.17
N GLN A 117 -7.74 5.01 -10.25
CA GLN A 117 -8.91 5.74 -10.70
C GLN A 117 -9.97 5.72 -9.60
N GLU A 118 -10.09 6.83 -8.85
CA GLU A 118 -11.05 6.91 -7.75
C GLU A 118 -12.52 6.96 -8.22
N LYS A 119 -12.80 7.54 -9.39
CA LYS A 119 -14.13 7.52 -10.02
C LYS A 119 -13.97 7.45 -11.53
N GLU A 120 -14.92 6.83 -12.22
CA GLU A 120 -14.99 6.89 -13.68
C GLU A 120 -15.05 8.35 -14.15
N GLY A 121 -14.25 8.68 -15.16
CA GLY A 121 -14.12 10.05 -15.70
C GLY A 121 -13.25 11.00 -14.86
N LYS A 122 -12.73 10.59 -13.70
CA LYS A 122 -11.71 11.36 -12.97
C LYS A 122 -10.30 11.07 -13.46
N GLU A 123 -9.43 12.04 -13.21
CA GLU A 123 -8.00 11.99 -13.50
C GLU A 123 -7.34 10.74 -12.88
N ILE A 124 -6.58 10.03 -13.70
CA ILE A 124 -5.85 8.84 -13.28
C ILE A 124 -4.56 9.29 -12.61
N GLN A 125 -4.34 8.79 -11.40
CA GLN A 125 -3.15 9.09 -10.62
C GLN A 125 -2.21 7.89 -10.67
N GLU A 126 -0.92 8.13 -10.76
CA GLU A 126 0.08 7.08 -10.60
C GLU A 126 0.37 6.93 -9.11
N ILE A 127 0.31 5.69 -8.61
CA ILE A 127 0.68 5.38 -7.24
C ILE A 127 2.20 5.24 -7.24
N ARG A 128 2.90 6.26 -6.76
CA ARG A 128 4.36 6.23 -6.64
C ARG A 128 4.75 5.96 -5.21
N THR A 129 5.56 4.92 -5.03
CA THR A 129 6.26 4.73 -3.77
C THR A 129 7.52 5.58 -3.85
N THR A 130 7.46 6.83 -3.38
CA THR A 130 8.67 7.56 -3.02
C THR A 130 9.27 6.76 -1.87
N ALA A 131 10.36 6.03 -2.13
CA ALA A 131 11.18 5.51 -1.06
C ALA A 131 11.67 6.75 -0.30
N VAL A 132 10.99 7.10 0.79
CA VAL A 132 11.53 8.03 1.77
C VAL A 132 12.76 7.31 2.33
N GLN A 133 13.92 7.65 1.76
CA GLN A 133 15.23 7.32 2.32
C GLN A 133 15.45 8.14 3.59
#